data_AF-A0A9D3XN46-F1
#
_entry.id   AF-A0A9D3XN46-F1
#
_cell.length_a   1.000
_cell.length_b   1.000
_cell.length_c   1.000
_cell.angle_alpha   90.00
_cell.angle_beta   90.00
_cell.angle_gamma   90.00
#
_symmetry.space_group_name_H-M   'P 1'
#
loop_
_entity.id
_entity.type
_entity.pdbx_description
1 polymer ?
#
loop_
_entity_poly.entity_id
_entity_poly.type
_entity_poly.pdbx_seq_one_letter_code
_entity_poly.pdbx_strand_id
1 'polypeptide(L)'
;MYTHHYLGKTIQNEIIQLLATKVKQKIVVDLKSAKYYSVILHCTPDISHTEQMTLMVCFVTTTTTEPSENVSAMVTVRQHFLEFIDDTTGGGMTNVRLKNLEDTGIAIADVRGQGYDNGPNMREKNRGVQTRI
;
A
#
# COMPACT_ATOMS: atom_id res chain seq x y z
N MET A 1 1.90 -41.95 -4.29
CA MET A 1 2.37 -41.43 -2.99
C MET A 1 3.03 -40.09 -3.25
N TYR A 2 2.35 -38.97 -2.98
CA TYR A 2 2.91 -37.64 -3.20
C TYR A 2 3.91 -37.33 -2.09
N THR A 3 5.19 -37.29 -2.42
CA THR A 3 6.24 -36.82 -1.50
C THR A 3 6.15 -35.30 -1.43
N HIS A 4 5.57 -34.78 -0.35
CA HIS A 4 5.64 -33.37 -0.02
C HIS A 4 7.10 -33.02 0.31
N HIS A 5 7.80 -32.45 -0.66
CA HIS A 5 9.17 -32.00 -0.49
C HIS A 5 9.15 -30.66 0.25
N TYR A 6 9.77 -30.58 1.44
CA TYR A 6 9.79 -29.37 2.26
C TYR A 6 10.28 -28.12 1.50
N LEU A 7 11.28 -28.27 0.63
CA LEU A 7 11.77 -27.20 -0.25
C LEU A 7 11.07 -27.17 -1.63
N GLY A 8 9.92 -27.82 -1.77
CA GLY A 8 9.13 -27.79 -3.00
C GLY A 8 8.47 -26.43 -3.17
N LYS A 9 8.28 -26.02 -4.44
CA LYS A 9 7.66 -24.72 -4.79
C LYS A 9 6.34 -24.44 -4.07
N THR A 10 5.53 -25.47 -3.82
CA THR A 10 4.24 -25.33 -3.13
C THR A 10 4.42 -24.83 -1.70
N ILE A 11 5.28 -25.48 -0.91
CA ILE A 11 5.53 -25.12 0.49
C ILE A 11 6.26 -23.77 0.55
N GLN A 12 7.20 -23.51 -0.35
CA GLN A 12 7.88 -22.21 -0.41
C GLN A 12 6.90 -21.07 -0.70
N ASN A 13 6.02 -21.23 -1.70
CA ASN A 13 5.02 -20.22 -2.04
C ASN A 13 4.02 -20.00 -0.91
N GLU A 14 3.61 -21.06 -0.20
CA GLU A 14 2.75 -20.96 0.97
C GLU A 14 3.43 -20.14 2.09
N ILE A 15 4.69 -20.42 2.41
CA ILE A 15 5.45 -19.66 3.41
C ILE A 15 5.58 -18.19 2.98
N ILE A 16 5.90 -17.92 1.72
CA ILE A 16 5.99 -16.56 1.18
C ILE A 16 4.64 -15.83 1.33
N GLN A 17 3.53 -16.48 0.99
CA GLN A 17 2.19 -15.92 1.11
C GLN A 17 1.81 -15.64 2.58
N LEU A 18 2.14 -16.54 3.51
CA LEU A 18 1.89 -16.35 4.94
C LEU A 18 2.68 -15.16 5.49
N LEU A 19 3.97 -15.06 5.15
CA LEU A 19 4.82 -13.94 5.55
C LEU A 19 4.32 -12.62 4.97
N ALA A 20 4.01 -12.59 3.67
CA ALA A 20 3.46 -11.41 3.01
C ALA A 20 2.16 -10.96 3.69
N THR A 21 1.26 -11.91 3.99
CA THR A 21 0.00 -11.63 4.69
C THR A 21 0.26 -11.04 6.07
N LYS A 22 1.19 -11.60 6.85
CA LYS A 22 1.52 -11.08 8.19
C LYS A 22 2.14 -9.69 8.16
N VAL A 23 3.01 -9.42 7.20
CA VAL A 23 3.58 -8.08 7.00
C VAL A 23 2.48 -7.08 6.64
N LYS A 24 1.61 -7.40 5.68
CA LYS A 24 0.48 -6.53 5.30
C LYS A 24 -0.45 -6.26 6.49
N GLN A 25 -0.80 -7.28 7.26
CA GLN A 25 -1.63 -7.13 8.47
C GLN A 25 -0.99 -6.15 9.48
N LYS A 26 0.32 -6.26 9.71
CA LYS A 26 1.03 -5.34 10.61
C LYS A 26 1.02 -3.90 10.10
N ILE A 27 1.23 -3.70 8.80
CA ILE A 27 1.16 -2.38 8.17
C ILE A 27 -0.22 -1.76 8.35
N VAL A 28 -1.29 -2.53 8.11
CA VAL A 28 -2.69 -2.04 8.29
C VAL A 28 -2.97 -1.66 9.74
N VAL A 29 -2.49 -2.43 10.71
CA VAL A 29 -2.63 -2.10 12.15
C VAL A 29 -1.92 -0.79 12.49
N ASP A 30 -0.70 -0.61 12.00
CA ASP A 30 0.09 0.61 12.27
C ASP A 30 -0.53 1.84 11.59
N LEU A 31 -1.02 1.67 10.37
CA LEU A 31 -1.71 2.70 9.60
C LEU A 31 -3.02 3.13 10.29
N LYS A 32 -3.81 2.19 10.80
CA LYS A 32 -5.01 2.49 11.62
C LYS A 32 -4.66 3.23 12.90
N SER A 33 -3.54 2.88 13.53
CA SER A 33 -3.06 3.54 14.75
C SER A 33 -2.61 4.98 14.48
N ALA A 34 -2.02 5.24 13.31
CA ALA A 34 -1.66 6.58 12.87
C ALA A 34 -2.87 7.48 12.55
N LYS A 35 -4.05 6.88 12.36
CA LYS A 35 -5.31 7.50 11.93
C LYS A 35 -5.26 8.14 10.55
N TYR A 36 -4.28 8.97 10.23
CA TYR A 36 -4.18 9.68 8.95
C TYR A 36 -2.96 9.24 8.14
N TYR A 37 -3.14 9.15 6.83
CA TYR A 37 -2.11 8.64 5.93
C TYR A 37 -2.29 9.16 4.51
N SER A 38 -1.24 9.03 3.71
CA SER A 38 -1.24 9.31 2.28
C SER A 38 -1.12 8.01 1.48
N VAL A 39 -1.76 7.98 0.32
CA VAL A 39 -1.64 6.89 -0.65
C VAL A 39 -0.72 7.34 -1.78
N ILE A 40 0.22 6.51 -2.18
CA ILE A 40 1.13 6.80 -3.29
C ILE A 40 1.01 5.67 -4.30
N LEU A 41 0.76 6.03 -5.55
CA LEU A 41 0.74 5.10 -6.67
C LEU A 41 1.89 5.41 -7.61
N HIS A 42 2.73 4.42 -7.86
CA HIS A 42 3.93 4.56 -8.69
C HIS A 42 3.94 3.52 -9.80
N CYS A 43 3.96 3.97 -11.05
CA CYS A 43 4.08 3.10 -12.23
C CYS A 43 5.55 2.83 -12.53
N THR A 44 5.96 1.57 -12.38
CA THR A 44 7.26 1.10 -12.89
C THR A 44 7.00 0.37 -14.20
N PRO A 45 7.53 0.85 -15.35
CA PRO A 45 7.52 0.04 -16.56
C PRO A 45 8.40 -1.19 -16.31
N ASP A 46 7.79 -2.38 -16.24
CA ASP A 46 8.55 -3.62 -16.13
C ASP A 46 9.32 -3.88 -17.45
N ILE A 47 10.41 -4.62 -17.35
CA ILE A 47 11.30 -5.02 -18.46
C ILE A 47 10.52 -5.72 -19.60
N SER A 48 9.30 -6.20 -19.31
CA SER A 48 8.38 -6.90 -20.20
C SER A 48 7.37 -6.03 -20.98
N HIS A 49 7.46 -4.69 -20.92
CA HIS A 49 6.50 -3.75 -21.53
C HIS A 49 5.07 -3.77 -20.94
N THR A 50 4.88 -4.35 -19.76
CA THR A 50 3.64 -4.19 -18.98
C THR A 50 3.83 -3.15 -17.88
N GLU A 51 2.94 -2.16 -17.81
CA GLU A 51 2.94 -1.18 -16.72
C GLU A 51 2.41 -1.86 -15.45
N GLN A 52 3.27 -2.05 -14.46
CA GLN A 52 2.86 -2.49 -13.13
C GLN A 52 2.78 -1.27 -12.22
N MET A 53 1.62 -1.08 -11.60
CA MET A 53 1.40 0.01 -10.66
C MET A 53 1.61 -0.51 -9.23
N THR A 54 2.42 0.19 -8.46
CA THR A 54 2.66 -0.13 -7.04
C THR A 54 1.83 0.76 -6.15
N LEU A 55 1.12 0.16 -5.19
CA LEU A 55 0.39 0.86 -4.15
C LEU A 55 1.25 0.94 -2.89
N MET A 56 1.51 2.16 -2.44
CA MET A 56 2.23 2.46 -1.21
C MET A 56 1.39 3.33 -0.28
N VAL A 57 1.63 3.20 1.01
CA VAL A 57 1.04 4.06 2.05
C VAL A 57 2.13 4.76 2.84
N CYS A 58 1.88 6.02 3.19
CA CYS A 58 2.78 6.84 3.96
C CYS A 58 2.05 7.42 5.18
N PHE A 59 2.57 7.21 6.39
CA PHE A 59 1.93 7.67 7.62
C PHE A 59 2.95 7.98 8.71
N VAL A 60 2.53 8.75 9.70
CA VAL A 60 3.38 9.15 10.83
C VAL A 60 3.14 8.23 12.01
N THR A 61 4.20 7.70 12.59
CA THR A 61 4.16 6.94 13.84
C THR A 61 4.89 7.70 14.94
N THR A 62 4.34 7.62 16.15
CA THR A 62 4.98 8.16 17.35
C THR A 62 5.31 7.02 18.30
N THR A 63 6.55 6.97 18.78
CA THR A 63 6.97 6.01 19.81
C THR A 63 7.42 6.75 21.05
N THR A 64 6.85 6.39 22.20
CA THR A 64 7.29 6.82 23.52
C THR A 64 8.22 5.75 24.09
N THR A 65 9.48 6.08 24.34
CA THR A 65 10.40 5.21 25.07
C THR A 65 10.17 5.40 26.57
N GLU A 66 9.38 4.50 27.16
CA GLU A 66 9.04 4.40 28.59
C GLU A 66 8.34 5.62 29.22
N PRO A 67 7.42 5.41 30.17
CA PRO A 67 6.78 6.50 30.92
C PRO A 67 7.76 7.03 31.97
N SER A 68 8.83 7.69 31.54
CA SER A 68 9.64 8.54 32.43
C SER A 68 9.37 10.00 32.10
N GLU A 69 9.28 10.82 33.14
CA GLU A 69 8.62 12.15 33.14
C GLU A 69 9.22 13.19 32.18
N ASN A 70 10.23 12.87 31.37
CA ASN A 70 10.95 13.86 30.53
C ASN A 70 11.40 13.33 29.15
N VAL A 71 10.67 12.42 28.50
CA VAL A 71 11.07 11.91 27.18
C VAL A 71 10.21 12.45 26.04
N SER A 72 10.87 13.09 25.08
CA SER A 72 10.28 13.57 23.83
C SER A 72 9.85 12.39 22.97
N ALA A 73 8.59 12.41 22.54
CA ALA A 73 8.05 11.43 21.61
C ALA A 73 8.83 11.44 20.28
N MET A 74 9.38 10.29 19.88
CA MET A 74 10.04 10.17 18.58
C MET A 74 8.97 10.07 17.49
N VAL A 75 8.98 11.02 16.57
CA VAL A 75 8.09 11.07 15.41
C VAL A 75 8.82 10.52 14.19
N THR A 76 8.23 9.56 13.49
CA THR A 76 8.82 8.94 12.30
C THR A 76 7.80 8.84 11.18
N VAL A 77 8.19 9.28 9.98
CA VAL A 77 7.42 9.03 8.75
C VAL A 77 7.76 7.64 8.26
N ARG A 78 6.74 6.80 8.03
CA ARG A 78 6.89 5.44 7.51
C ARG A 78 6.21 5.34 6.17
N GLN A 79 6.89 4.71 5.21
CA GLN A 79 6.37 4.40 3.89
C GLN A 79 6.44 2.89 3.66
N HIS A 80 5.33 2.29 3.26
CA HIS A 80 5.20 0.85 3.08
C HIS A 80 4.56 0.52 1.74
N PHE A 81 5.09 -0.50 1.08
CA PHE A 81 4.44 -1.15 -0.07
C PHE A 81 3.30 -2.05 0.42
N LEU A 82 2.15 -1.98 -0.25
CA LEU A 82 1.01 -2.85 0.01
C LEU A 82 0.84 -3.92 -1.04
N GLU A 83 0.80 -3.55 -2.32
CA GLU A 83 0.59 -4.49 -3.41
C GLU A 83 0.91 -3.92 -4.79
N PHE A 84 1.10 -4.83 -5.73
CA PHE A 84 1.05 -4.53 -7.16
C PHE A 84 -0.40 -4.49 -7.61
N ILE A 85 -0.67 -3.61 -8.56
CA ILE A 85 -1.94 -3.43 -9.23
C ILE A 85 -1.68 -3.69 -10.70
N ASP A 86 -2.32 -4.73 -11.24
CA ASP A 86 -2.28 -5.03 -12.67
C ASP A 86 -3.11 -3.98 -13.43
N ASP A 87 -2.48 -3.36 -14.43
CA ASP A 87 -3.15 -2.44 -15.35
C ASP A 87 -4.04 -3.24 -16.31
N THR A 88 -5.36 -3.10 -16.19
CA THR A 88 -6.31 -3.71 -17.12
C THR A 88 -7.10 -2.71 -17.95
N THR A 89 -6.79 -1.40 -17.96
CA THR A 89 -7.26 -0.37 -18.94
C THR A 89 -7.21 1.06 -18.36
N GLY A 90 -6.32 1.89 -18.90
CA GLY A 90 -5.98 3.25 -18.45
C GLY A 90 -7.04 4.36 -18.52
N GLY A 91 -8.31 4.14 -18.17
CA GLY A 91 -9.35 5.18 -18.24
C GLY A 91 -10.11 5.51 -16.94
N GLY A 92 -10.21 4.60 -15.97
CA GLY A 92 -11.10 4.78 -14.81
C GLY A 92 -10.72 4.05 -13.53
N MET A 93 -9.50 3.51 -13.47
CA MET A 93 -9.17 2.43 -12.53
C MET A 93 -8.70 2.88 -11.16
N THR A 94 -8.19 4.10 -11.01
CA THR A 94 -7.64 4.56 -9.74
C THR A 94 -8.71 4.73 -8.67
N ASN A 95 -9.88 5.27 -9.03
CA ASN A 95 -11.01 5.45 -8.10
C ASN A 95 -11.67 4.11 -7.73
N VAL A 96 -11.77 3.19 -8.69
CA VAL A 96 -12.32 1.84 -8.45
C VAL A 96 -11.41 1.05 -7.51
N ARG A 97 -10.09 1.21 -7.62
CA ARG A 97 -9.11 0.46 -6.84
C ARG A 97 -8.73 1.11 -5.51
N LEU A 98 -8.88 2.44 -5.38
CA LEU A 98 -8.95 3.09 -4.06
C LEU A 98 -10.15 2.54 -3.27
N LYS A 99 -11.25 2.20 -3.94
CA LYS A 99 -12.39 1.49 -3.31
C LYS A 99 -12.01 0.08 -2.85
N ASN A 100 -11.17 -0.65 -3.60
CA ASN A 100 -10.63 -1.94 -3.16
C ASN A 100 -9.72 -1.85 -1.93
N LEU A 101 -9.20 -0.66 -1.57
CA LEU A 101 -8.51 -0.48 -0.29
C LEU A 101 -9.44 -0.76 0.90
N GLU A 102 -10.74 -0.53 0.75
CA GLU A 102 -11.72 -0.87 1.79
C GLU A 102 -11.73 -2.38 2.06
N ASP A 103 -11.53 -3.22 1.03
CA ASP A 103 -11.42 -4.68 1.16
C ASP A 103 -10.17 -5.09 1.96
N THR A 104 -9.12 -4.26 1.93
CA THR A 104 -7.91 -4.43 2.75
C THR A 104 -8.07 -3.84 4.17
N GLY A 105 -9.23 -3.27 4.47
CA GLY A 105 -9.57 -2.64 5.75
C GLY A 105 -8.95 -1.25 5.93
N ILE A 106 -8.56 -0.59 4.84
CA ILE A 106 -7.96 0.75 4.82
C ILE A 106 -9.07 1.76 4.49
N ALA A 107 -9.39 2.63 5.46
CA ALA A 107 -10.53 3.53 5.37
C ALA A 107 -10.22 4.79 4.55
N ILE A 108 -10.77 4.91 3.34
CA ILE A 108 -10.53 6.06 2.44
C ILE A 108 -10.79 7.41 3.13
N ALA A 109 -11.76 7.48 4.05
CA ALA A 109 -12.09 8.67 4.83
C ALA A 109 -10.92 9.25 5.65
N ASP A 110 -9.90 8.44 5.92
CA ASP A 110 -8.71 8.79 6.68
C ASP A 110 -7.52 9.18 5.79
N VAL A 111 -7.66 9.08 4.47
CA VAL A 111 -6.64 9.52 3.50
C VAL A 111 -6.56 11.05 3.50
N ARG A 112 -5.34 11.59 3.67
CA ARG A 112 -5.05 13.04 3.70
C ARG A 112 -4.07 13.50 2.62
N GLY A 113 -3.58 12.58 1.79
CA GLY A 113 -2.70 12.91 0.68
C GLY A 113 -2.67 11.83 -0.38
N GLN A 114 -2.43 12.23 -1.62
CA GLN A 114 -2.29 11.33 -2.76
C GLN A 114 -1.08 11.74 -3.59
N GLY A 115 -0.19 10.78 -3.85
CA GLY A 115 0.94 10.92 -4.76
C GLY A 115 0.75 10.02 -5.97
N TYR A 116 0.90 10.54 -7.17
CA TYR A 116 0.82 9.79 -8.41
C TYR A 116 2.09 10.04 -9.22
N ASP A 117 2.84 8.99 -9.52
CA ASP A 117 4.02 9.07 -10.38
C ASP A 117 3.79 8.34 -11.71
N ASN A 118 3.92 9.13 -12.79
CA ASN A 118 3.80 8.79 -14.22
C ASN A 118 2.44 8.35 -14.79
N GLY A 119 2.08 9.02 -15.90
CA GLY A 119 0.95 8.73 -16.77
C GLY A 119 0.18 10.00 -17.19
N PRO A 120 0.15 10.42 -18.47
CA PRO A 120 -0.65 11.55 -18.93
C PRO A 120 -2.15 11.44 -18.58
N ASN A 121 -2.65 10.22 -18.31
CA ASN A 121 -4.02 9.93 -17.89
C ASN A 121 -4.33 10.27 -16.42
N MET A 122 -3.31 10.57 -15.61
CA MET A 122 -3.48 10.95 -14.20
C MET A 122 -3.57 12.47 -13.99
N ARG A 123 -3.42 13.24 -15.09
CA ARG A 123 -3.36 14.71 -15.13
C ARG A 123 -4.58 15.36 -15.77
N GLU A 124 -5.69 14.64 -15.96
CA GLU A 124 -6.85 15.21 -16.64
C GLU A 124 -7.54 16.30 -15.81
N LYS A 125 -7.40 17.53 -16.30
CA LYS A 125 -7.87 18.81 -15.77
C LYS A 125 -9.36 18.87 -15.40
N ASN A 126 -10.17 17.87 -15.80
CA ASN A 126 -11.61 17.77 -15.56
C ASN A 126 -12.08 16.39 -15.01
N ARG A 127 -11.17 15.44 -14.74
CA ARG A 127 -11.48 14.05 -14.28
C ARG A 127 -10.42 13.46 -13.33
N GLY A 128 -9.54 14.29 -12.78
CA GLY A 128 -8.43 13.86 -11.93
C GLY A 128 -8.88 13.21 -10.62
N VAL A 129 -8.12 12.21 -10.18
CA VAL A 129 -8.31 11.52 -8.88
C VAL A 129 -8.20 12.51 -7.71
N GLN A 130 -7.40 13.56 -7.90
CA GLN A 130 -7.19 14.66 -6.97
C GLN A 130 -8.47 15.44 -6.61
N THR A 131 -9.53 15.40 -7.42
CA THR A 131 -10.76 16.19 -7.18
C THR A 131 -11.86 15.43 -6.43
N ARG A 132 -11.64 14.16 -6.07
CA ARG A 132 -12.71 13.24 -5.62
C ARG A 132 -12.52 12.61 -4.24
N ILE A 133 -11.52 13.06 -3.48
CA ILE A 133 -11.27 12.69 -2.07
C ILE A 133 -11.11 13.98 -1.27
#